data_AF-A0A839RKP0-F1
#
_entry.id   AF-A0A839RKP0-F1
#
_cell.length_a   1.000
_cell.length_b   1.000
_cell.length_c   1.000
_cell.angle_alpha   90.00
_cell.angle_beta   90.00
_cell.angle_gamma   90.00
#
_symmetry.space_group_name_H-M   'P 1'
#
loop_
_entity.id
_entity.type
_entity.pdbx_description
1 polymer ?
#
loop_
_entity_poly.entity_id
_entity_poly.type
_entity_poly.pdbx_seq_one_letter_code
_entity_poly.pdbx_strand_id
1 'polypeptide(L)' 'MVQRIITSIAVIDVTNSGLVLAETAPGVTEEQVRAATGAPLT' A
#
# COMPACT_ATOMS: atom_id res chain seq x y z
N MET A 1 8.90 -12.64 11.35
CA MET A 1 8.68 -11.23 10.97
C MET A 1 7.59 -11.22 9.91
N VAL A 2 6.51 -10.47 10.14
CA VAL A 2 5.48 -10.15 9.16
C VAL A 2 5.34 -8.64 9.24
N GLN A 3 5.51 -7.93 8.13
CA GLN A 3 5.38 -6.47 8.12
C GLN A 3 4.57 -6.08 6.89
N ARG A 4 3.26 -6.10 7.08
CA ARG A 4 2.24 -5.70 6.11
C ARG A 4 1.41 -4.60 6.77
N ILE A 5 1.28 -3.47 6.10
CA ILE A 5 0.46 -2.34 6.51
C ILE A 5 -0.92 -2.57 5.92
N ILE A 6 -1.89 -2.88 6.78
CA ILE A 6 -3.30 -3.01 6.39
C ILE A 6 -3.97 -1.68 6.71
N THR A 7 -4.54 -1.04 5.69
CA THR A 7 -5.34 0.18 5.85
C THR A 7 -6.77 -0.07 5.39
N SER A 8 -7.67 0.87 5.65
CA SER A 8 -9.05 0.80 5.14
C SER A 8 -9.13 0.87 3.61
N ILE A 9 -8.08 1.34 2.93
CA ILE A 9 -8.08 1.58 1.49
C ILE A 9 -7.14 0.65 0.70
N ALA A 10 -6.16 0.04 1.36
CA ALA A 10 -5.15 -0.80 0.71
C ALA A 10 -4.34 -1.65 1.69
N VAL A 11 -3.73 -2.69 1.14
CA VAL A 11 -2.72 -3.54 1.78
C VAL A 11 -1.37 -3.26 1.15
N ILE A 12 -0.40 -2.88 1.97
CA ILE A 12 0.97 -2.55 1.53
C ILE A 12 1.94 -3.52 2.21
N ASP A 13 2.77 -4.18 1.43
CA ASP A 13 3.82 -5.05 1.93
C ASP A 13 5.12 -4.27 2.16
N VAL A 14 5.70 -4.42 3.35
CA VAL A 14 6.99 -3.84 3.70
C VAL A 14 8.07 -4.85 3.35
N THR A 15 8.89 -4.49 2.38
CA THR A 15 10.03 -5.29 1.92
C THR A 15 11.34 -4.59 2.31
N ASN A 16 12.45 -5.31 2.23
CA ASN A 16 13.78 -4.71 2.43
C ASN A 16 14.10 -3.61 1.41
N SER A 17 13.39 -3.58 0.28
CA SER A 17 13.59 -2.62 -0.81
C SER A 17 12.63 -1.43 -0.74
N GLY A 18 11.65 -1.44 0.16
CA GLY A 18 10.62 -0.40 0.27
C GLY A 18 9.20 -0.95 0.41
N LEU A 19 8.22 -0.11 0.06
CA LEU A 19 6.80 -0.40 0.19
C LEU A 19 6.21 -0.83 -1.15
N VAL A 20 5.54 -1.98 -1.16
CA VAL A 20 4.91 -2.55 -2.35
C VAL A 20 3.40 -2.56 -2.15
N LEU A 21 2.64 -2.03 -3.11
CA LEU A 21 1.19 -2.10 -3.07
C LEU A 21 0.74 -3.52 -3.42
N ALA A 22 0.22 -4.26 -2.44
CA ALA A 22 -0.17 -5.66 -2.64
C ALA A 22 -1.62 -5.77 -3.13
N GLU A 23 -2.54 -5.04 -2.48
CA GLU A 23 -3.97 -5.07 -2.80
C GLU A 23 -4.62 -3.71 -2.55
N THR A 24 -5.64 -3.35 -3.33
CA THR A 24 -6.51 -2.20 -3.06
C THR A 24 -7.87 -2.66 -2.55
N ALA A 25 -8.49 -1.84 -1.70
CA ALA A 25 -9.86 -2.09 -1.28
C ALA A 25 -10.84 -1.97 -2.49
N PRO A 26 -12.01 -2.62 -2.45
CA PRO A 26 -13.00 -2.52 -3.52
C PRO A 26 -13.37 -1.08 -3.84
N GLY A 27 -13.24 -0.70 -5.12
CA GLY A 27 -13.52 0.66 -5.57
C GLY A 27 -12.42 1.70 -5.29
N VAL A 28 -11.28 1.28 -4.74
CA VAL A 28 -10.09 2.14 -4.56
C VAL A 28 -9.09 1.88 -5.69
N THR A 29 -8.62 2.96 -6.33
CA THR A 29 -7.58 2.91 -7.36
C THR A 29 -6.19 3.07 -6.77
N GLU A 30 -5.16 2.56 -7.45
CA GLU A 30 -3.78 2.76 -7.01
C GLU A 30 -3.42 4.24 -6.84
N GLU A 31 -3.94 5.10 -7.70
CA GLU A 31 -3.68 6.54 -7.63
C GLU A 31 -4.26 7.17 -6.36
N GLN A 32 -5.44 6.74 -5.92
CA GLN A 32 -6.00 7.16 -4.63
C GLN A 32 -5.13 6.68 -3.47
N VAL A 33 -4.60 5.45 -3.54
CA VAL A 33 -3.69 4.93 -2.51
C VAL A 33 -2.38 5.72 -2.49
N ARG A 34 -1.80 6.03 -3.65
CA ARG A 34 -0.58 6.85 -3.78
C ARG A 34 -0.79 8.29 -3.32
N ALA A 35 -1.96 8.87 -3.57
CA ALA A 35 -2.31 10.21 -3.09
C ALA A 35 -2.50 10.24 -1.57
N ALA A 36 -3.08 9.19 -0.99
CA ALA A 36 -3.26 9.05 0.45
C ALA A 36 -1.97 8.62 1.19
N THR A 37 -1.04 7.97 0.48
CA THR A 37 0.22 7.48 1.04
C THR A 37 1.35 8.45 0.70
N GLY A 38 1.81 9.21 1.68
CA GLY A 38 2.92 10.17 1.49
C GLY A 38 4.31 9.54 1.23
N ALA A 39 4.37 8.23 0.96
CA ALA A 39 5.60 7.49 0.66
C ALA A 39 5.51 6.87 -0.74
N PRO A 40 6.63 6.77 -1.47
CA PRO A 40 6.65 6.11 -2.76
C PRO A 40 6.30 4.62 -2.60
N LEU A 41 5.22 4.21 -3.26
CA LEU A 41 4.85 2.82 -3.43
C LEU A 41 5.43 2.32 -4.75
N THR A 42 6.00 1.12 -4.76
CA THR A 42 6.47 0.46 -5.99
C THR A 42 5.45 -0.55 -6.46
#